data_AF-A0A1J5IUJ9-F1
#
_entry.id   AF-A0A1J5IUJ9-F1
#
_cell.length_a   1.000
_cell.length_b   1.000
_cell.length_c   1.000
_cell.angle_alpha   90.00
_cell.angle_beta   90.00
_cell.angle_gamma   90.00
#
_symmetry.space_group_name_H-M   'P 1'
#
loop_
_entity.id
_entity.type
_entity.pdbx_description
1 polymer ?
#
loop_
_entity_poly.entity_id
_entity_poly.type
_entity_poly.pdbx_seq_one_letter_code
_entity_poly.pdbx_strand_id
1 'polypeptide(L)'
;MPQDHLPKRRELRSLEDLRQILSELRQDLDTQLDQCRQEGRQAIADWLSRDLTDRLIDRIEDPSALIGAGRGLLAISRHWRLKQEQRSRPGDALEILEPKPVTAAFSRRWQRLRTKVELLLLRREVPEPAALSLHRVLDQGAAAELLGDRMTQAATARARDLRPLPRPGFRALQLMSNALLGAIFLLALGGPETWRQALDSPTVANFTGLFGALLSGLFSPRGLAALAVLALLHLLLALRFHRRHKNFLRRRAQKIIQSIEAELAALWDQAWEAPAAELARLSAELEQRLAQASALGEHEKGT
;
A
#
# COMPACT_ATOMS: atom_id res chain seq x y z
N MET A 1 8.70 29.84 -67.53
CA MET A 1 7.91 30.12 -66.31
C MET A 1 7.88 28.85 -65.47
N PRO A 2 8.81 28.62 -64.52
CA PRO A 2 8.77 27.46 -63.63
C PRO A 2 8.39 27.92 -62.21
N GLN A 3 7.13 27.72 -61.80
CA GLN A 3 6.66 28.09 -60.44
C GLN A 3 6.24 26.89 -59.56
N ASP A 4 6.23 25.65 -60.07
CA ASP A 4 5.69 24.51 -59.31
C ASP A 4 6.67 23.75 -58.39
N HIS A 5 7.97 24.08 -58.38
CA HIS A 5 8.97 23.32 -57.60
C HIS A 5 9.21 23.80 -56.16
N LEU A 6 8.69 24.98 -55.79
CA LEU A 6 8.89 25.59 -54.46
C LEU A 6 8.01 25.00 -53.34
N PRO A 7 6.71 24.65 -53.53
CA PRO A 7 5.89 24.12 -52.44
C PRO A 7 6.35 22.72 -52.00
N LYS A 8 6.65 21.82 -52.94
CA LYS A 8 7.13 20.45 -52.68
C LYS A 8 8.43 20.39 -51.86
N ARG A 9 9.39 21.27 -52.15
CA ARG A 9 10.67 21.34 -51.38
C ARG A 9 10.47 21.86 -49.96
N ARG A 10 9.52 22.78 -49.76
CA ARG A 10 9.20 23.33 -48.44
C ARG A 10 8.46 22.31 -47.57
N GLU A 11 7.62 21.50 -48.20
CA GLU A 11 6.85 20.42 -47.57
C GLU A 11 7.73 19.21 -47.20
N LEU A 12 8.69 18.83 -48.05
CA LEU A 12 9.70 17.82 -47.70
C LEU A 12 10.56 18.25 -46.50
N ARG A 13 10.97 19.53 -46.47
CA ARG A 13 11.77 20.10 -45.36
C ARG A 13 11.01 20.09 -44.04
N SER A 14 9.71 20.45 -44.07
CA SER A 14 8.89 20.46 -42.86
C SER A 14 8.65 19.04 -42.32
N LEU A 15 8.55 18.03 -43.19
CA LEU A 15 8.45 16.63 -42.79
C LEU A 15 9.77 16.09 -42.20
N GLU A 16 10.92 16.43 -42.78
CA GLU A 16 12.24 16.08 -42.22
C GLU A 16 12.48 16.73 -40.86
N ASP A 17 12.10 18.01 -40.71
CA ASP A 17 12.17 18.72 -39.44
C ASP A 17 11.28 18.08 -38.38
N LEU A 18 10.09 17.60 -38.76
CA LEU A 18 9.14 16.93 -37.87
C LEU A 18 9.63 15.53 -37.46
N ARG A 19 10.30 14.81 -38.37
CA ARG A 19 10.95 13.52 -38.09
C ARG A 19 12.08 13.69 -37.08
N GLN A 20 12.93 14.70 -37.27
CA GLN A 20 14.01 15.00 -36.33
C GLN A 20 13.45 15.31 -34.93
N ILE A 21 12.41 16.14 -34.83
CA ILE A 21 11.72 16.45 -33.56
C ILE A 21 11.20 15.18 -32.89
N LEU A 22 10.51 14.29 -33.62
CA LEU A 22 9.96 13.07 -33.05
C LEU A 22 11.05 12.10 -32.58
N SER A 23 12.16 12.01 -33.32
CA SER A 23 13.31 11.20 -32.89
C SER A 23 13.97 11.76 -31.63
N GLU A 24 14.18 13.07 -31.54
CA GLU A 24 14.72 13.73 -30.34
C GLU A 24 13.80 13.54 -29.14
N LEU A 25 12.49 13.73 -29.32
CA LEU A 25 11.49 13.51 -28.28
C LEU A 25 11.45 12.07 -27.80
N ARG A 26 11.51 11.10 -28.72
CA ARG A 26 11.50 9.67 -28.38
C ARG A 26 12.77 9.26 -27.62
N GLN A 27 13.95 9.71 -28.08
CA GLN A 27 15.21 9.41 -27.40
C GLN A 27 15.27 10.04 -26.01
N ASP A 28 14.76 11.26 -25.85
CA ASP A 28 14.64 11.89 -24.54
C ASP A 28 13.61 11.18 -23.66
N LEU A 29 12.46 10.76 -24.22
CA LEU A 29 11.45 10.03 -23.46
C LEU A 29 12.05 8.73 -22.92
N ASP A 30 12.69 7.92 -23.76
CA ASP A 30 13.34 6.67 -23.35
C ASP A 30 14.40 6.91 -22.25
N THR A 31 15.20 7.97 -22.38
CA THR A 31 16.23 8.32 -21.38
C THR A 31 15.62 8.85 -20.07
N GLN A 32 14.54 9.63 -20.16
CA GLN A 32 13.86 10.26 -19.02
C GLN A 32 12.92 9.28 -18.29
N LEU A 33 12.50 8.19 -18.95
CA LEU A 33 11.57 7.20 -18.40
C LEU A 33 12.19 6.48 -17.21
N ASP A 34 13.45 6.07 -17.26
CA ASP A 34 14.09 5.36 -16.13
C ASP A 34 14.21 6.26 -14.89
N GLN A 35 14.57 7.54 -15.08
CA GLN A 35 14.53 8.53 -14.00
C GLN A 35 13.11 8.73 -13.47
N CYS A 36 12.11 8.76 -14.36
CA CYS A 36 10.72 8.93 -13.99
C CYS A 36 10.16 7.73 -13.21
N ARG A 37 10.60 6.51 -13.54
CA ARG A 37 10.26 5.29 -12.80
C ARG A 37 10.87 5.31 -11.41
N GLN A 38 12.12 5.74 -11.29
CA GLN A 38 12.80 5.82 -10.01
C GLN A 38 12.16 6.88 -9.10
N GLU A 39 11.86 8.07 -9.63
CA GLU A 39 11.13 9.12 -8.90
C GLU A 39 9.73 8.66 -8.48
N GLY A 40 9.00 7.97 -9.36
CA GLY A 40 7.68 7.40 -9.05
C GLY A 40 7.74 6.40 -7.91
N ARG A 41 8.68 5.45 -7.95
CA ARG A 41 8.90 4.47 -6.88
C ARG A 41 9.27 5.14 -5.56
N GLN A 42 10.11 6.18 -5.60
CA GLN A 42 10.50 6.90 -4.39
C GLN A 42 9.32 7.68 -3.79
N ALA A 43 8.52 8.36 -4.61
CA ALA A 43 7.30 9.04 -4.16
C ALA A 43 6.27 8.07 -3.56
N ILE A 44 6.12 6.87 -4.15
CA ILE A 44 5.26 5.80 -3.63
C ILE A 44 5.80 5.30 -2.29
N ALA A 45 7.11 5.03 -2.18
CA ALA A 45 7.74 4.55 -0.94
C ALA A 45 7.64 5.57 0.20
N ASP A 46 7.83 6.86 -0.10
CA ASP A 46 7.73 7.95 0.88
C ASP A 46 6.29 8.12 1.37
N TRP A 47 5.30 8.00 0.46
CA TRP A 47 3.89 8.01 0.81
C TRP A 47 3.48 6.79 1.65
N LEU A 48 4.01 5.60 1.33
CA LEU A 48 3.78 4.34 2.06
C LEU A 48 4.59 4.19 3.34
N SER A 49 5.32 5.23 3.76
CA SER A 49 6.24 5.21 4.90
C SER A 49 5.57 4.82 6.24
N ARG A 50 6.39 4.70 7.30
CA ARG A 50 6.05 4.08 8.60
C ARG A 50 4.70 4.51 9.20
N ASP A 51 4.30 5.74 8.95
CA ASP A 51 3.04 6.31 9.38
C ASP A 51 1.81 5.58 8.85
N LEU A 52 1.87 5.04 7.63
CA LEU A 52 0.79 4.26 7.06
C LEU A 52 0.73 2.86 7.70
N THR A 53 1.89 2.28 8.06
CA THR A 53 1.95 0.95 8.70
C THR A 53 1.23 0.94 10.03
N ASP A 54 1.50 1.92 10.89
CA ASP A 54 0.88 2.00 12.21
C ASP A 54 -0.64 2.23 12.09
N ARG A 55 -1.08 3.11 11.19
CA ARG A 55 -2.50 3.36 10.92
C ARG A 55 -3.23 2.14 10.33
N LEU A 56 -2.56 1.37 9.46
CA LEU A 56 -3.10 0.12 8.92
C LEU A 56 -3.23 -0.96 10.00
N ILE A 57 -2.27 -1.03 10.94
CA ILE A 57 -2.34 -1.94 12.10
C ILE A 57 -3.59 -1.65 12.92
N ASP A 58 -3.89 -0.37 13.17
CA ASP A 58 -5.05 0.01 13.98
C ASP A 58 -6.38 -0.39 13.31
N ARG A 59 -6.45 -0.36 11.97
CA ARG A 59 -7.61 -0.83 11.20
C ARG A 59 -7.81 -2.35 11.26
N ILE A 60 -6.73 -3.12 11.32
CA ILE A 60 -6.80 -4.60 11.35
C ILE A 60 -6.78 -5.20 12.75
N GLU A 61 -6.49 -4.38 13.75
CA GLU A 61 -6.44 -4.81 15.13
C GLU A 61 -7.85 -5.13 15.61
N ASP A 62 -8.17 -6.42 15.67
CA ASP A 62 -9.43 -6.92 16.17
C ASP A 62 -9.35 -7.10 17.71
N PRO A 63 -10.13 -6.34 18.50
CA PRO A 63 -10.16 -6.46 19.95
C PRO A 63 -10.59 -7.86 20.43
N SER A 64 -11.24 -8.63 19.56
CA SER A 64 -11.67 -9.97 19.87
C SER A 64 -10.54 -11.00 19.83
N ALA A 65 -9.36 -10.69 19.25
CA ALA A 65 -8.27 -11.64 19.11
C ALA A 65 -7.55 -11.99 20.44
N LEU A 66 -7.73 -11.18 21.49
CA LEU A 66 -7.13 -11.36 22.81
C LEU A 66 -8.21 -11.74 23.85
N ILE A 67 -7.85 -12.61 24.80
CA ILE A 67 -8.75 -13.07 25.86
C ILE A 67 -8.27 -12.52 27.22
N GLY A 68 -9.21 -12.14 28.10
CA GLY A 68 -8.91 -11.71 29.48
C GLY A 68 -8.07 -10.44 29.60
N ALA A 69 -7.04 -10.44 30.44
CA ALA A 69 -6.15 -9.29 30.68
C ALA A 69 -5.48 -8.73 29.41
N GLY A 70 -5.30 -9.56 28.38
CA GLY A 70 -4.78 -9.12 27.08
C GLY A 70 -5.71 -8.12 26.37
N ARG A 71 -7.04 -8.24 26.53
CA ARG A 71 -8.03 -7.27 26.04
C ARG A 71 -7.96 -5.95 26.80
N GLY A 72 -7.76 -6.02 28.12
CA GLY A 72 -7.58 -4.83 28.96
C GLY A 72 -6.35 -4.03 28.55
N LEU A 73 -5.22 -4.70 28.34
CA LEU A 73 -4.00 -4.06 27.82
C LEU A 73 -4.21 -3.38 26.47
N LEU A 74 -4.96 -4.01 25.55
CA LEU A 74 -5.31 -3.43 24.26
C LEU A 74 -6.16 -2.17 24.39
N ALA A 75 -7.17 -2.20 25.28
CA ALA A 75 -8.05 -1.06 25.53
C ALA A 75 -7.27 0.13 26.12
N ILE A 76 -6.36 -0.14 27.06
CA ILE A 76 -5.48 0.88 27.64
C ILE A 76 -4.54 1.45 26.56
N SER A 77 -3.91 0.59 25.75
CA SER A 77 -3.01 1.07 24.69
C SER A 77 -3.72 1.91 23.64
N ARG A 78 -4.96 1.56 23.27
CA ARG A 78 -5.80 2.37 22.38
C ARG A 78 -6.14 3.72 23.01
N HIS A 79 -6.54 3.74 24.27
CA HIS A 79 -6.93 4.97 24.94
C HIS A 79 -5.75 5.96 25.07
N TRP A 80 -4.55 5.47 25.38
CA TRP A 80 -3.34 6.29 25.41
C TRP A 80 -2.97 6.85 24.03
N ARG A 81 -3.14 6.07 22.96
CA ARG A 81 -2.87 6.51 21.58
C ARG A 81 -3.90 7.50 21.06
N LEU A 82 -5.19 7.27 21.28
CA LEU A 82 -6.26 8.21 20.89
C LEU A 82 -6.08 9.59 21.54
N LYS A 83 -5.57 9.63 22.77
CA LYS A 83 -5.22 10.88 23.46
C LYS A 83 -4.01 11.59 22.84
N GLN A 84 -3.10 10.84 22.23
CA GLN A 84 -1.95 11.36 21.49
C GLN A 84 -2.36 11.81 20.08
N GLU A 85 -3.25 11.06 19.43
CA GLU A 85 -3.78 11.33 18.10
C GLU A 85 -4.83 12.45 18.06
N GLN A 86 -5.52 12.78 19.16
CA GLN A 86 -6.35 14.00 19.21
C GLN A 86 -5.57 15.31 18.95
N ARG A 87 -4.22 15.26 18.92
CA ARG A 87 -3.36 16.36 18.44
C ARG A 87 -3.14 16.38 16.92
N SER A 88 -3.53 15.32 16.21
CA SER A 88 -3.43 15.16 14.75
C SER A 88 -4.81 14.85 14.18
N ARG A 89 -5.40 15.80 13.44
CA ARG A 89 -6.79 15.76 12.95
C ARG A 89 -7.24 14.36 12.48
N PRO A 90 -8.45 13.90 12.86
CA PRO A 90 -9.04 12.67 12.35
C PRO A 90 -9.51 12.91 10.92
N GLY A 91 -8.62 12.72 9.95
CA GLY A 91 -8.98 12.60 8.54
C GLY A 91 -9.57 11.21 8.28
N ASP A 92 -10.64 11.16 7.50
CA ASP A 92 -11.38 9.94 7.18
C ASP A 92 -10.43 8.86 6.65
N ALA A 93 -10.68 7.59 7.00
CA ALA A 93 -9.79 6.48 6.63
C ALA A 93 -9.62 6.27 5.11
N LEU A 94 -10.47 6.93 4.30
CA LEU A 94 -10.40 7.01 2.84
C LEU A 94 -9.42 8.09 2.35
N GLU A 95 -9.32 9.21 3.06
CA GLU A 95 -8.38 10.30 2.77
C GLU A 95 -6.91 9.85 2.94
N ILE A 96 -6.70 8.84 3.79
CA ILE A 96 -5.40 8.19 4.05
C ILE A 96 -4.87 7.45 2.80
N LEU A 97 -5.75 7.00 1.92
CA LEU A 97 -5.41 6.18 0.75
C LEU A 97 -5.29 6.99 -0.55
N GLU A 98 -5.53 8.30 -0.51
CA GLU A 98 -5.34 9.16 -1.67
C GLU A 98 -3.84 9.43 -1.90
N PRO A 99 -3.25 8.99 -3.02
CA PRO A 99 -1.83 9.12 -3.30
C PRO A 99 -1.49 10.51 -3.86
N LYS A 100 -1.95 11.58 -3.20
CA LYS A 100 -1.72 12.99 -3.58
C LYS A 100 -0.26 13.33 -3.91
N PRO A 101 0.75 12.90 -3.12
CA PRO A 101 2.14 13.20 -3.47
C PRO A 101 2.62 12.47 -4.73
N VAL A 102 2.10 11.27 -5.01
CA VAL A 102 2.43 10.48 -6.20
C VAL A 102 1.77 11.10 -7.43
N THR A 103 0.48 11.46 -7.35
CA THR A 103 -0.21 12.14 -8.45
C THR A 103 0.41 13.51 -8.74
N ALA A 104 0.81 14.27 -7.72
CA ALA A 104 1.53 15.54 -7.91
C ALA A 104 2.91 15.35 -8.56
N ALA A 105 3.64 14.26 -8.25
CA ALA A 105 4.88 13.93 -8.93
C ALA A 105 4.64 13.63 -10.41
N PHE A 106 3.63 12.82 -10.72
CA PHE A 106 3.22 12.52 -12.10
C PHE A 106 2.84 13.78 -12.87
N SER A 107 1.93 14.59 -12.32
CA SER A 107 1.46 15.83 -12.96
C SER A 107 2.61 16.79 -13.27
N ARG A 108 3.57 16.97 -12.34
CA ARG A 108 4.75 17.81 -12.58
C ARG A 108 5.58 17.33 -13.75
N ARG A 109 5.77 16.01 -13.90
CA ARG A 109 6.57 15.45 -14.99
C ARG A 109 5.82 15.52 -16.32
N TRP A 110 4.53 15.23 -16.31
CA TRP A 110 3.65 15.39 -17.46
C TRP A 110 3.65 16.84 -17.97
N GLN A 111 3.58 17.81 -17.06
CA GLN A 111 3.68 19.23 -17.37
C GLN A 111 4.99 19.56 -18.10
N ARG A 112 6.13 19.05 -17.61
CA ARG A 112 7.45 19.29 -18.24
C ARG A 112 7.53 18.72 -19.65
N LEU A 113 7.01 17.51 -19.86
CA LEU A 113 6.96 16.90 -21.19
C LEU A 113 6.12 17.76 -22.14
N ARG A 114 4.95 18.21 -21.69
CA ARG A 114 4.08 19.07 -22.50
C ARG A 114 4.75 20.39 -22.86
N THR A 115 5.33 21.11 -21.89
CA THR A 115 6.01 22.38 -22.14
C THR A 115 7.14 22.22 -23.16
N LYS A 116 7.87 21.10 -23.11
CA LYS A 116 8.93 20.81 -24.07
C LYS A 116 8.38 20.58 -25.48
N VAL A 117 7.28 19.84 -25.60
CA VAL A 117 6.61 19.67 -26.90
C VAL A 117 6.07 21.00 -27.43
N GLU A 118 5.41 21.80 -26.60
CA GLU A 118 4.90 23.12 -27.00
C GLU A 118 6.02 24.03 -27.51
N LEU A 119 7.16 24.07 -26.83
CA LEU A 119 8.34 24.83 -27.25
C LEU A 119 8.90 24.34 -28.59
N LEU A 120 8.91 23.01 -28.83
CA LEU A 120 9.37 22.44 -30.09
C LEU A 120 8.40 22.75 -31.24
N LEU A 121 7.09 22.71 -31.00
CA LEU A 121 6.07 23.08 -31.98
C LEU A 121 6.16 24.56 -32.36
N LEU A 122 6.35 25.45 -31.37
CA LEU A 122 6.48 26.90 -31.60
C LEU A 122 7.77 27.28 -32.35
N ARG A 123 8.87 26.57 -32.12
CA ARG A 123 10.19 26.93 -32.67
C ARG A 123 10.36 26.55 -34.15
N ARG A 124 9.58 25.60 -34.68
CA ARG A 124 9.83 24.98 -36.00
C ARG A 124 8.66 25.06 -37.01
N GLU A 125 7.65 25.92 -36.78
CA GLU A 125 6.53 26.15 -37.71
C GLU A 125 5.85 24.85 -38.19
N VAL A 126 5.60 23.92 -37.25
CA VAL A 126 5.03 22.60 -37.53
C VAL A 126 3.63 22.71 -38.14
N PRO A 127 3.27 21.89 -39.15
CA PRO A 127 1.92 21.88 -39.72
C PRO A 127 0.83 21.67 -38.66
N GLU A 128 -0.19 22.52 -38.67
CA GLU A 128 -1.32 22.50 -37.73
C GLU A 128 -1.96 21.11 -37.46
N PRO A 129 -2.21 20.24 -38.47
CA PRO A 129 -2.82 18.93 -38.19
C PRO A 129 -1.93 18.00 -37.36
N ALA A 130 -0.60 18.13 -37.46
CA ALA A 130 0.34 17.40 -36.61
C ALA A 130 0.40 17.99 -35.20
N ALA A 131 0.35 19.32 -35.08
CA ALA A 131 0.29 20.03 -33.80
C ALA A 131 -0.99 19.69 -33.01
N LEU A 132 -2.14 19.64 -33.68
CA LEU A 132 -3.44 19.24 -33.10
C LEU A 132 -3.44 17.79 -32.62
N SER A 133 -2.79 16.90 -33.36
CA SER A 133 -2.66 15.48 -32.97
C SER A 133 -1.78 15.33 -31.73
N LEU A 134 -0.64 16.04 -31.65
CA LEU A 134 0.18 16.05 -30.43
C LEU A 134 -0.51 16.72 -29.24
N HIS A 135 -1.26 17.80 -29.46
CA HIS A 135 -2.02 18.47 -28.39
C HIS A 135 -3.09 17.54 -27.79
N ARG A 136 -3.80 16.78 -28.62
CA ARG A 136 -4.82 15.82 -28.16
C ARG A 136 -4.23 14.69 -27.31
N VAL A 137 -2.97 14.31 -27.56
CA VAL A 137 -2.25 13.28 -26.80
C VAL A 137 -1.68 13.84 -25.48
N LEU A 138 -1.37 15.14 -25.45
CA LEU A 138 -0.80 15.84 -24.30
C LEU A 138 -1.84 16.50 -23.39
N ASP A 139 -3.13 16.36 -23.70
CA ASP A 139 -4.19 17.06 -22.98
C ASP A 139 -4.31 16.54 -21.53
N GLN A 140 -4.32 17.50 -20.60
CA GLN A 140 -3.51 17.46 -19.36
C GLN A 140 -4.23 16.88 -18.12
N GLY A 141 -5.56 16.92 -18.06
CA GLY A 141 -6.29 16.60 -16.83
C GLY A 141 -6.57 15.11 -16.66
N ALA A 142 -7.02 14.47 -17.73
CA ALA A 142 -7.55 13.12 -17.66
C ALA A 142 -6.49 12.09 -17.26
N ALA A 143 -5.25 12.17 -17.77
CA ALA A 143 -4.24 11.14 -17.48
C ALA A 143 -3.81 11.09 -16.01
N ALA A 144 -3.58 12.25 -15.39
CA ALA A 144 -3.16 12.34 -14.00
C ALA A 144 -4.31 12.03 -13.03
N GLU A 145 -5.52 12.50 -13.32
CA GLU A 145 -6.72 12.18 -12.54
C GLU A 145 -7.06 10.68 -12.65
N LEU A 146 -7.04 10.12 -13.86
CA LEU A 146 -7.36 8.72 -14.10
C LEU A 146 -6.28 7.79 -13.51
N LEU A 147 -5.01 8.21 -13.48
CA LEU A 147 -3.97 7.52 -12.71
C LEU A 147 -4.25 7.59 -11.21
N GLY A 148 -4.58 8.78 -10.69
CA GLY A 148 -4.93 8.98 -9.28
C GLY A 148 -6.12 8.13 -8.83
N ASP A 149 -7.16 8.07 -9.65
CA ASP A 149 -8.36 7.26 -9.41
C ASP A 149 -8.02 5.77 -9.41
N ARG A 150 -7.26 5.29 -10.40
CA ARG A 150 -6.81 3.88 -10.47
C ARG A 150 -5.95 3.51 -9.27
N MET A 151 -5.01 4.38 -8.89
CA MET A 151 -4.15 4.16 -7.73
C MET A 151 -4.96 4.12 -6.43
N THR A 152 -5.93 5.02 -6.27
CA THR A 152 -6.84 5.04 -5.11
C THR A 152 -7.72 3.78 -5.08
N GLN A 153 -8.26 3.36 -6.22
CA GLN A 153 -9.04 2.13 -6.32
C GLN A 153 -8.20 0.89 -5.99
N ALA A 154 -6.97 0.77 -6.52
CA ALA A 154 -6.07 -0.33 -6.23
C ALA A 154 -5.69 -0.38 -4.74
N ALA A 155 -5.29 0.77 -4.18
CA ALA A 155 -4.92 0.86 -2.78
C ALA A 155 -6.11 0.54 -1.86
N THR A 156 -7.31 1.04 -2.17
CA THR A 156 -8.52 0.75 -1.39
C THR A 156 -8.97 -0.70 -1.53
N ALA A 157 -8.85 -1.32 -2.70
CA ALA A 157 -9.14 -2.73 -2.91
C ALA A 157 -8.22 -3.62 -2.06
N ARG A 158 -6.90 -3.38 -2.10
CA ARG A 158 -5.93 -4.09 -1.24
C ARG A 158 -6.14 -3.81 0.25
N ALA A 159 -6.56 -2.60 0.58
CA ALA A 159 -6.93 -2.27 1.94
C ALA A 159 -8.22 -2.97 2.40
N ARG A 160 -9.07 -3.50 1.51
CA ARG A 160 -10.21 -4.36 1.90
C ARG A 160 -9.77 -5.79 2.23
N ASP A 161 -8.67 -6.29 1.65
CA ASP A 161 -8.09 -7.60 1.98
C ASP A 161 -7.50 -7.66 3.40
N LEU A 162 -7.39 -6.51 4.06
CA LEU A 162 -6.96 -6.35 5.45
C LEU A 162 -7.96 -6.89 6.48
N ARG A 163 -9.03 -7.60 6.09
CA ARG A 163 -10.01 -8.15 7.05
C ARG A 163 -9.32 -8.88 8.22
N PRO A 164 -9.80 -8.67 9.46
CA PRO A 164 -9.27 -9.35 10.62
C PRO A 164 -9.38 -10.86 10.41
N LEU A 165 -8.24 -11.55 10.41
CA LEU A 165 -8.23 -13.00 10.21
C LEU A 165 -8.50 -13.66 11.56
N PRO A 166 -9.55 -14.49 11.69
CA PRO A 166 -9.76 -15.26 12.90
C PRO A 166 -8.58 -16.23 13.08
N ARG A 167 -8.00 -16.24 14.28
CA ARG A 167 -6.88 -17.13 14.64
C ARG A 167 -7.29 -18.07 15.77
N PRO A 168 -8.02 -19.15 15.45
CA PRO A 168 -8.51 -20.08 16.47
C PRO A 168 -7.34 -20.70 17.24
N GLY A 169 -6.24 -21.08 16.59
CA GLY A 169 -5.06 -21.64 17.26
C GLY A 169 -4.36 -20.68 18.23
N PHE A 170 -4.34 -19.38 17.93
CA PHE A 170 -3.77 -18.37 18.84
C PHE A 170 -4.64 -18.17 20.07
N ARG A 171 -5.97 -18.20 19.91
CA ARG A 171 -6.93 -18.16 21.01
C ARG A 171 -6.87 -19.44 21.86
N ALA A 172 -6.80 -20.61 21.23
CA ALA A 172 -6.67 -21.89 21.91
C ALA A 172 -5.40 -21.93 22.77
N LEU A 173 -4.26 -21.47 22.23
CA LEU A 173 -3.02 -21.40 23.00
C LEU A 173 -3.09 -20.45 24.19
N GLN A 174 -3.74 -19.29 24.05
CA GLN A 174 -4.00 -18.37 25.16
C GLN A 174 -4.90 -19.03 26.23
N LEU A 175 -5.97 -19.70 25.79
CA LEU A 175 -6.89 -20.40 26.67
C LEU A 175 -6.19 -21.52 27.42
N MET A 176 -5.43 -22.37 26.73
CA MET A 176 -4.66 -23.47 27.34
C MET A 176 -3.63 -22.94 28.33
N SER A 177 -2.91 -21.87 27.99
CA SER A 177 -1.90 -21.29 28.89
C SER A 177 -2.56 -20.73 30.16
N ASN A 178 -3.68 -20.00 30.02
CA ASN A 178 -4.43 -19.47 31.16
C ASN A 178 -5.08 -20.58 31.99
N ALA A 179 -5.63 -21.62 31.35
CA ALA A 179 -6.23 -22.77 32.01
C ALA A 179 -5.18 -23.59 32.77
N LEU A 180 -3.99 -23.79 32.19
CA LEU A 180 -2.89 -24.50 32.82
C LEU A 180 -2.40 -23.75 34.06
N LEU A 181 -2.26 -22.42 33.99
CA LEU A 181 -1.90 -21.60 35.15
C LEU A 181 -2.96 -21.68 36.26
N GLY A 182 -4.24 -21.61 35.88
CA GLY A 182 -5.35 -21.78 36.82
C GLY A 182 -5.34 -23.17 37.48
N ALA A 183 -5.10 -24.23 36.71
CA ALA A 183 -4.99 -25.59 37.22
C ALA A 183 -3.82 -25.74 38.20
N ILE A 184 -2.63 -25.23 37.85
CA ILE A 184 -1.46 -25.24 38.74
C ILE A 184 -1.76 -24.49 40.05
N PHE A 185 -2.43 -23.34 39.96
CA PHE A 185 -2.83 -22.58 41.13
C PHE A 185 -3.79 -23.36 42.03
N LEU A 186 -4.84 -23.98 41.47
CA LEU A 186 -5.80 -24.79 42.22
C LEU A 186 -5.14 -26.02 42.88
N LEU A 187 -4.22 -26.67 42.18
CA LEU A 187 -3.43 -27.77 42.72
C LEU A 187 -2.56 -27.31 43.91
N ALA A 188 -1.91 -26.15 43.77
CA ALA A 188 -1.09 -25.57 44.83
C ALA A 188 -1.91 -25.15 46.06
N LEU A 189 -3.17 -24.76 45.87
CA LEU A 189 -4.05 -24.26 46.93
C LEU A 189 -4.73 -25.39 47.73
N GLY A 190 -5.15 -26.46 47.05
CA GLY A 190 -5.87 -27.56 47.69
C GLY A 190 -4.98 -28.51 48.50
N GLY A 191 -3.68 -28.56 48.21
CA GLY A 191 -2.73 -29.46 48.86
C GLY A 191 -2.89 -30.93 48.43
N PRO A 192 -1.80 -31.72 48.46
CA PRO A 192 -1.78 -33.05 47.85
C PRO A 192 -2.77 -34.03 48.51
N GLU A 193 -2.95 -33.95 49.83
CA GLU A 193 -3.82 -34.88 50.56
C GLU A 193 -5.31 -34.64 50.30
N THR A 194 -5.74 -33.38 50.22
CA THR A 194 -7.14 -33.05 49.91
C THR A 194 -7.51 -33.41 48.47
N TRP A 195 -6.57 -33.25 47.53
CA TRP A 195 -6.75 -33.67 46.14
C TRP A 195 -6.80 -35.21 46.02
N ARG A 196 -5.92 -35.94 46.73
CA ARG A 196 -5.96 -37.41 46.79
C ARG A 196 -7.29 -37.90 47.36
N GLN A 197 -7.73 -37.35 48.49
CA GLN A 197 -8.97 -37.76 49.14
C GLN A 197 -10.22 -37.53 48.25
N ALA A 198 -10.25 -36.46 47.47
CA ALA A 198 -11.32 -36.19 46.53
C ALA A 198 -11.30 -37.11 45.28
N LEU A 199 -10.10 -37.50 44.82
CA LEU A 199 -9.92 -38.33 43.62
C LEU A 199 -10.06 -39.84 43.91
N ASP A 200 -9.51 -40.31 45.03
CA ASP A 200 -9.50 -41.72 45.41
C ASP A 200 -10.83 -42.16 46.02
N SER A 201 -11.63 -41.22 46.53
CA SER A 201 -12.96 -41.48 47.10
C SER A 201 -13.93 -40.35 46.71
N PRO A 202 -14.44 -40.36 45.47
CA PRO A 202 -15.29 -39.27 44.95
C PRO A 202 -16.68 -39.30 45.59
N THR A 203 -16.81 -38.72 46.78
CA THR A 203 -18.07 -38.50 47.49
C THR A 203 -18.38 -37.01 47.55
N VAL A 204 -19.66 -36.64 47.55
CA VAL A 204 -20.11 -35.23 47.67
C VAL A 204 -19.44 -34.53 48.86
N ALA A 205 -19.30 -35.22 50.00
CA ALA A 205 -18.61 -34.71 51.19
C ALA A 205 -17.11 -34.40 50.97
N ASN A 206 -16.41 -35.20 50.16
CA ASN A 206 -14.99 -34.97 49.88
C ASN A 206 -14.80 -33.80 48.89
N PHE A 207 -15.72 -33.62 47.94
CA PHE A 207 -15.73 -32.44 47.06
C PHE A 207 -16.09 -31.14 47.79
N THR A 208 -17.06 -31.17 48.72
CA THR A 208 -17.38 -30.00 49.55
C THR A 208 -16.23 -29.67 50.51
N GLY A 209 -15.57 -30.68 51.06
CA GLY A 209 -14.35 -30.53 51.84
C GLY A 209 -13.21 -29.90 51.04
N LEU A 210 -12.97 -30.37 49.81
CA LEU A 210 -11.98 -29.78 48.90
C LEU A 210 -12.31 -28.30 48.60
N PHE A 211 -13.57 -27.98 48.31
CA PHE A 211 -13.99 -26.59 48.08
C PHE A 211 -13.74 -25.70 49.30
N GLY A 212 -14.05 -26.18 50.51
CA GLY A 212 -13.77 -25.47 51.76
C GLY A 212 -12.27 -25.28 52.02
N ALA A 213 -11.45 -26.27 51.69
CA ALA A 213 -9.99 -26.19 51.78
C ALA A 213 -9.41 -25.18 50.78
N LEU A 214 -9.93 -25.14 49.55
CA LEU A 214 -9.56 -24.14 48.56
C LEU A 214 -9.93 -22.72 49.01
N LEU A 215 -11.14 -22.53 49.57
CA LEU A 215 -11.60 -21.23 50.03
C LEU A 215 -10.76 -20.71 51.21
N SER A 216 -10.52 -21.55 52.21
CA SER A 216 -9.67 -21.20 53.36
C SER A 216 -8.20 -21.01 52.97
N GLY A 217 -7.71 -21.82 52.03
CA GLY A 217 -6.38 -21.70 51.42
C GLY A 217 -6.20 -20.36 50.71
N LEU A 218 -7.21 -19.86 50.00
CA LEU A 218 -7.18 -18.60 49.24
C LEU A 218 -6.91 -17.38 50.13
N PHE A 219 -7.52 -17.34 51.32
CA PHE A 219 -7.39 -16.22 52.27
C PHE A 219 -6.21 -16.39 53.24
N SER A 220 -5.44 -17.47 53.13
CA SER A 220 -4.22 -17.62 53.91
C SER A 220 -3.10 -16.69 53.39
N PRO A 221 -2.08 -16.34 54.20
CA PRO A 221 -0.92 -15.58 53.73
C PRO A 221 -0.23 -16.23 52.52
N ARG A 222 -0.17 -17.57 52.51
CA ARG A 222 0.39 -18.36 51.40
C ARG A 222 -0.49 -18.30 50.16
N GLY A 223 -1.82 -18.35 50.32
CA GLY A 223 -2.78 -18.22 49.23
C GLY A 223 -2.79 -16.84 48.60
N LEU A 224 -2.73 -15.79 49.42
CA LEU A 224 -2.59 -14.41 48.96
C LEU A 224 -1.27 -14.18 48.20
N ALA A 225 -0.16 -14.70 48.72
CA ALA A 225 1.12 -14.66 48.00
C ALA A 225 1.05 -15.43 46.66
N ALA A 226 0.44 -16.61 46.65
CA ALA A 226 0.23 -17.39 45.43
C ALA A 226 -0.68 -16.66 44.42
N LEU A 227 -1.71 -15.97 44.90
CA LEU A 227 -2.62 -15.17 44.08
C LEU A 227 -1.90 -13.96 43.47
N ALA A 228 -1.04 -13.28 44.23
CA ALA A 228 -0.21 -12.20 43.73
C ALA A 228 0.76 -12.68 42.64
N VAL A 229 1.41 -13.84 42.85
CA VAL A 229 2.27 -14.47 41.83
C VAL A 229 1.47 -14.87 40.60
N LEU A 230 0.27 -15.45 40.78
CA LEU A 230 -0.63 -15.82 39.69
C LEU A 230 -1.04 -14.59 38.87
N ALA A 231 -1.40 -13.48 39.52
CA ALA A 231 -1.74 -12.22 38.87
C ALA A 231 -0.55 -11.67 38.05
N LEU A 232 0.66 -11.71 38.62
CA LEU A 232 1.88 -11.32 37.92
C LEU A 232 2.16 -12.20 36.70
N LEU A 233 1.99 -13.52 36.82
CA LEU A 233 2.17 -14.45 35.71
C LEU A 233 1.15 -14.23 34.60
N HIS A 234 -0.14 -13.99 34.94
CA HIS A 234 -1.15 -13.62 33.94
C HIS A 234 -0.80 -12.32 33.24
N LEU A 235 -0.28 -11.31 33.96
CA LEU A 235 0.15 -10.06 33.36
C LEU A 235 1.33 -10.25 32.39
N LEU A 236 2.35 -11.01 32.79
CA LEU A 236 3.50 -11.31 31.94
C LEU A 236 3.08 -12.10 30.68
N LEU A 237 2.18 -13.07 30.86
CA LEU A 237 1.64 -13.87 29.76
C LEU A 237 0.80 -13.00 28.81
N ALA A 238 -0.04 -12.12 29.34
CA ALA A 238 -0.82 -11.16 28.56
C ALA A 238 0.11 -10.22 27.77
N LEU A 239 1.19 -9.72 28.39
CA LEU A 239 2.18 -8.87 27.72
C LEU A 239 2.88 -9.62 26.58
N ARG A 240 3.27 -10.88 26.80
CA ARG A 240 3.89 -11.74 25.78
C ARG A 240 2.95 -11.97 24.61
N PHE A 241 1.69 -12.32 24.87
CA PHE A 241 0.69 -12.54 23.83
C PHE A 241 0.36 -11.25 23.06
N HIS A 242 0.24 -10.13 23.77
CA HIS A 242 0.05 -8.81 23.16
C HIS A 242 1.22 -8.45 22.22
N ARG A 243 2.47 -8.57 22.68
CA ARG A 243 3.67 -8.34 21.85
C ARG A 243 3.70 -9.24 20.62
N ARG A 244 3.39 -10.54 20.79
CA ARG A 244 3.35 -11.50 19.69
C ARG A 244 2.26 -11.16 18.67
N HIS A 245 1.09 -10.74 19.15
CA HIS A 245 -0.02 -10.30 18.31
C HIS A 245 0.37 -9.06 17.50
N LYS A 246 0.92 -8.03 18.15
CA LYS A 246 1.38 -6.80 17.50
C LYS A 246 2.46 -7.05 16.44
N ASN A 247 3.46 -7.88 16.77
CA ASN A 247 4.50 -8.26 15.81
C ASN A 247 3.93 -8.98 14.58
N PHE A 248 2.90 -9.80 14.77
CA PHE A 248 2.22 -10.44 13.66
C PHE A 248 1.45 -9.42 12.80
N LEU A 249 0.65 -8.54 13.41
CA LEU A 249 -0.09 -7.51 12.68
C LEU A 249 0.87 -6.64 11.87
N ARG A 250 2.01 -6.25 12.45
CA ARG A 250 3.04 -5.48 11.76
C ARG A 250 3.61 -6.20 10.54
N ARG A 251 3.92 -7.50 10.65
CA ARG A 251 4.39 -8.29 9.51
C ARG A 251 3.32 -8.40 8.41
N ARG A 252 2.05 -8.53 8.79
CA ARG A 252 0.95 -8.59 7.82
C ARG A 252 0.73 -7.24 7.13
N ALA A 253 0.71 -6.15 7.88
CA ALA A 253 0.62 -4.80 7.36
C ALA A 253 1.77 -4.52 6.38
N GLN A 254 3.01 -4.91 6.73
CA GLN A 254 4.17 -4.76 5.85
C GLN A 254 4.00 -5.50 4.52
N LYS A 255 3.52 -6.75 4.56
CA LYS A 255 3.28 -7.52 3.32
C LYS A 255 2.24 -6.86 2.42
N ILE A 256 1.22 -6.24 3.00
CA ILE A 256 0.16 -5.58 2.25
C ILE A 256 0.67 -4.25 1.70
N ILE A 257 1.44 -3.49 2.47
CA ILE A 257 2.12 -2.28 1.98
C ILE A 257 3.02 -2.62 0.79
N GLN A 258 3.82 -3.69 0.88
CA GLN A 258 4.66 -4.15 -0.24
C GLN A 258 3.82 -4.53 -1.47
N SER A 259 2.66 -5.14 -1.28
CA SER A 259 1.74 -5.45 -2.38
C SER A 259 1.15 -4.19 -3.01
N ILE A 260 0.78 -3.19 -2.19
CA ILE A 260 0.27 -1.90 -2.65
C ILE A 260 1.37 -1.17 -3.41
N GLU A 261 2.59 -1.13 -2.87
CA GLU A 261 3.78 -0.54 -3.50
C GLU A 261 4.01 -1.11 -4.91
N ALA A 262 4.01 -2.44 -5.02
CA ALA A 262 4.20 -3.12 -6.29
C ALA A 262 3.09 -2.80 -7.31
N GLU A 263 1.83 -2.78 -6.86
CA GLU A 263 0.68 -2.50 -7.73
C GLU A 263 0.66 -1.03 -8.18
N LEU A 264 0.99 -0.10 -7.30
CA LEU A 264 1.13 1.31 -7.64
C LEU A 264 2.30 1.58 -8.59
N ALA A 265 3.43 0.90 -8.39
CA ALA A 265 4.56 0.99 -9.31
C ALA A 265 4.19 0.47 -10.71
N ALA A 266 3.42 -0.63 -10.79
CA ALA A 266 2.92 -1.14 -12.06
C ALA A 266 1.96 -0.16 -12.75
N LEU A 267 1.04 0.46 -12.00
CA LEU A 267 0.14 1.48 -12.55
C LEU A 267 0.89 2.73 -13.03
N TRP A 268 1.94 3.14 -12.30
CA TRP A 268 2.82 4.22 -12.72
C TRP A 268 3.51 3.88 -14.04
N ASP A 269 4.10 2.69 -14.16
CA ASP A 269 4.79 2.25 -15.37
C ASP A 269 3.82 2.19 -16.57
N GLN A 270 2.61 1.66 -16.37
CA GLN A 270 1.56 1.61 -17.40
C GLN A 270 1.07 3.00 -17.85
N ALA A 271 1.07 3.99 -16.96
CA ALA A 271 0.66 5.36 -17.32
C ALA A 271 1.56 5.97 -18.41
N TRP A 272 2.79 5.49 -18.54
CA TRP A 272 3.74 5.94 -19.57
C TRP A 272 3.66 5.14 -20.88
N GLU A 273 3.01 3.97 -20.90
CA GLU A 273 2.92 3.12 -22.09
C GLU A 273 2.06 3.75 -23.21
N ALA A 274 0.88 4.29 -22.87
CA ALA A 274 -0.01 4.88 -23.87
C ALA A 274 0.60 6.11 -24.57
N PRO A 275 1.22 7.07 -23.84
CA PRO A 275 1.95 8.18 -24.47
C PRO A 275 3.11 7.70 -25.34
N ALA A 276 3.87 6.70 -24.89
CA ALA A 276 5.00 6.15 -25.65
C ALA A 276 4.55 5.46 -26.95
N ALA A 277 3.47 4.68 -26.88
CA ALA A 277 2.90 3.99 -28.03
C ALA A 277 2.36 4.98 -29.08
N GLU A 278 1.73 6.06 -28.65
CA GLU A 278 1.19 7.06 -29.56
C GLU A 278 2.30 7.89 -30.21
N LEU A 279 3.37 8.24 -29.47
CA LEU A 279 4.59 8.83 -30.04
C LEU A 279 5.21 7.92 -31.11
N ALA A 280 5.26 6.61 -30.85
CA ALA A 280 5.73 5.64 -31.83
C ALA A 280 4.84 5.57 -33.08
N ARG A 281 3.52 5.62 -32.92
CA ARG A 281 2.56 5.64 -34.03
C ARG A 281 2.74 6.88 -34.90
N LEU A 282 2.85 8.06 -34.28
CA LEU A 282 3.07 9.33 -34.98
C LEU A 282 4.38 9.31 -35.76
N SER A 283 5.45 8.75 -35.19
CA SER A 283 6.73 8.57 -35.89
C SER A 283 6.60 7.65 -37.09
N ALA A 284 5.87 6.53 -36.98
CA ALA A 284 5.68 5.59 -38.08
C ALA A 284 4.85 6.19 -39.22
N GLU A 285 3.78 6.92 -38.90
CA GLU A 285 2.97 7.62 -39.89
C GLU A 285 3.78 8.68 -40.66
N LEU A 286 4.72 9.33 -39.98
CA LEU A 286 5.60 10.31 -40.60
C LEU A 286 6.60 9.71 -41.58
N GLU A 287 7.23 8.60 -41.19
CA GLU A 287 8.14 7.86 -42.07
C GLU A 287 7.39 7.35 -43.32
N GLN A 288 6.14 6.91 -43.17
CA GLN A 288 5.31 6.50 -44.30
C GLN A 288 5.00 7.67 -45.25
N ARG A 289 4.67 8.86 -44.71
CA ARG A 289 4.42 10.06 -45.53
C ARG A 289 5.70 10.55 -46.23
N LEU A 290 6.84 10.50 -45.56
CA LEU A 290 8.15 10.81 -46.16
C LEU A 290 8.48 9.85 -47.31
N ALA A 291 8.29 8.54 -47.11
CA ALA A 291 8.52 7.55 -48.16
C ALA A 291 7.63 7.78 -49.39
N GLN A 292 6.35 8.11 -49.19
CA GLN A 292 5.41 8.43 -50.28
C GLN A 292 5.80 9.72 -51.03
N ALA A 293 6.17 10.78 -50.30
CA ALA A 293 6.60 12.04 -50.90
C ALA A 293 7.91 11.90 -51.69
N SER A 294 8.82 11.05 -51.21
CA SER A 294 10.09 10.72 -51.88
C SER A 294 9.86 9.97 -53.19
N ALA A 295 9.02 8.92 -53.17
CA ALA A 295 8.71 8.10 -54.35
C ALA A 295 8.02 8.89 -55.47
N LEU A 296 7.13 9.83 -55.12
CA LEU A 296 6.48 10.74 -56.07
C LEU A 296 7.48 11.73 -56.72
N GLY A 297 8.55 12.11 -56.00
CA GLY A 297 9.60 12.98 -56.52
C GLY A 297 10.59 12.29 -57.45
N GLU A 298 10.77 10.98 -57.34
CA GLU A 298 11.58 10.18 -58.27
C GLU A 298 10.84 9.85 -59.57
N HIS A 299 9.52 9.61 -59.50
CA HIS A 299 8.70 9.32 -60.68
C HIS A 299 8.58 10.51 -61.65
N GLU A 300 8.60 11.76 -61.15
CA GLU A 300 8.56 12.99 -61.97
C GLU A 300 9.92 13.37 -62.59
N LYS A 301 11.04 12.85 -62.07
CA LYS A 301 12.38 13.07 -62.65
C LYS A 301 12.72 12.07 -63.76
N GLY A 302 11.95 10.97 -63.87
CA GLY A 302 12.15 9.89 -64.82
C GLY A 302 11.33 10.00 -66.11
N THR A 303 10.54 11.05 -66.28
CA THR A 303 9.76 11.38 -67.50
C THR A 303 10.24 12.69 -68.09
#